data_AF-A0A7H0VGI6-F1
#
_entry.id   AF-A0A7H0VGI6-F1
#
_cell.length_a   1.000
_cell.length_b   1.000
_cell.length_c   1.000
_cell.angle_alpha   90.00
_cell.angle_beta   90.00
_cell.angle_gamma   90.00
#
_symmetry.space_group_name_H-M   'P 1'
#
loop_
_entity.id
_entity.type
_entity.pdbx_description
1 polymer ?
#
loop_
_entity_poly.entity_id
_entity_poly.type
_entity_poly.pdbx_seq_one_letter_code
_entity_poly.pdbx_strand_id
1 'polypeptide(L)' 'MSKVKSYFQESYEELVQKTSWPTWSDLQKTSVLVAVSSVIISLVIAAMDKSISAILKTIYEAF' A
#
# COMPACT_ATOMS: atom_id res chain seq x y z
N MET A 1 2.15 -37.64 4.27
CA MET A 1 1.82 -37.05 5.58
C MET A 1 3.03 -36.44 6.32
N SER A 2 4.29 -36.92 6.14
CA SER A 2 5.46 -36.30 6.80
C SER A 2 6.07 -35.12 6.05
N LYS A 3 6.04 -35.11 4.70
CA LYS A 3 6.71 -34.07 3.89
C LYS A 3 6.15 -32.66 4.11
N VAL A 4 4.83 -32.51 4.11
CA VAL A 4 4.18 -31.19 4.26
C VAL A 4 4.47 -30.58 5.64
N LYS A 5 4.42 -31.39 6.71
CA LYS A 5 4.76 -30.96 8.07
C LYS A 5 6.23 -30.53 8.17
N SER A 6 7.14 -31.28 7.54
CA SER A 6 8.57 -30.93 7.47
C SER A 6 8.80 -29.62 6.71
N TYR A 7 8.13 -29.41 5.57
CA TYR A 7 8.23 -28.19 4.77
C TYR A 7 7.79 -26.94 5.53
N PHE A 8 6.68 -27.02 6.27
CA PHE A 8 6.24 -25.88 7.11
C PHE A 8 7.22 -25.60 8.25
N GLN A 9 7.87 -26.64 8.80
CA GLN A 9 8.84 -26.49 9.87
C GLN A 9 10.16 -25.89 9.37
N GLU A 10 10.67 -26.35 8.22
CA GLU A 10 11.84 -25.77 7.54
C GLU A 10 11.56 -24.33 7.08
N SER A 11 10.38 -24.05 6.51
CA SER A 11 10.00 -22.69 6.13
C SER A 11 9.91 -21.76 7.34
N TYR A 12 9.46 -22.25 8.49
CA TYR A 12 9.43 -21.46 9.73
C TYR A 12 10.84 -21.18 10.24
N GLU A 13 11.73 -22.17 10.26
CA GLU A 13 13.13 -21.96 10.63
C GLU A 13 13.84 -20.98 9.68
N GLU A 14 13.59 -21.06 8.37
CA GLU A 14 14.14 -20.12 7.38
C GLU A 14 13.62 -18.70 7.58
N LEU A 15 12.31 -18.53 7.79
CA LEU A 15 11.69 -17.21 7.99
C LEU A 15 12.08 -16.56 9.32
N VAL A 16 12.51 -17.34 10.30
CA VAL A 16 12.93 -16.83 11.62
C VAL A 16 14.43 -16.61 11.69
N GLN A 17 15.26 -17.52 11.14
CA GLN A 17 16.72 -17.41 11.22
C GLN A 17 17.34 -16.61 10.08
N LYS A 18 16.71 -16.55 8.90
CA LYS A 18 17.32 -15.96 7.69
C LYS A 18 16.73 -14.64 7.24
N THR A 19 15.74 -14.12 7.96
CA THR A 19 15.11 -12.83 7.64
C THR A 19 15.16 -11.89 8.82
N SER A 20 15.76 -10.72 8.59
CA SER A 20 15.77 -9.59 9.53
C SER A 20 14.38 -8.95 9.52
N TRP A 21 13.43 -9.54 10.24
CA TRP A 21 12.15 -8.89 10.47
C TRP A 21 12.38 -7.56 11.21
N PRO A 22 11.89 -6.43 10.67
CA PRO A 22 11.94 -5.17 11.38
C PRO A 22 11.17 -5.28 12.70
N THR A 23 11.57 -4.49 13.69
CA THR A 23 10.85 -4.46 14.96
C THR A 23 9.41 -3.98 14.74
N TRP A 24 8.49 -4.42 15.60
CA TRP A 24 7.08 -4.01 15.54
C TRP A 24 6.90 -2.48 15.54
N SER A 25 7.79 -1.75 16.22
CA SER A 25 7.79 -0.28 16.23
C SER A 25 8.11 0.28 14.83
N ASP A 26 9.07 -0.30 14.13
CA ASP A 26 9.48 0.19 12.81
C ASP A 26 8.47 -0.19 11.71
N LEU A 27 7.81 -1.34 11.85
CA LEU A 27 6.67 -1.73 11.03
C LEU A 27 5.51 -0.73 11.16
N GLN A 28 5.20 -0.28 12.37
CA GLN A 28 4.16 0.72 12.57
C GLN A 28 4.54 2.07 11.99
N LYS A 29 5.79 2.53 12.18
CA LYS A 29 6.28 3.78 11.59
C LYS A 29 6.18 3.78 10.07
N THR A 30 6.64 2.71 9.42
CA THR A 30 6.56 2.57 7.96
C THR A 30 5.11 2.49 7.47
N SER A 31 4.25 1.76 8.18
CA SER A 31 2.82 1.69 7.84
C SER A 31 2.10 3.03 7.97
N VAL A 32 2.37 3.78 9.04
CA VAL A 32 1.81 5.12 9.26
C VAL A 32 2.29 6.10 8.20
N LEU A 33 3.57 6.04 7.84
CA LEU A 33 4.14 6.87 6.77
C LEU A 33 3.42 6.63 5.44
N VAL A 34 3.20 5.36 5.07
CA VAL A 34 2.48 4.99 3.85
C VAL A 34 1.02 5.45 3.92
N ALA A 35 0.34 5.24 5.05
CA ALA A 35 -1.06 5.67 5.23
C ALA A 35 -1.22 7.19 5.02
N VAL A 36 -0.34 8.01 5.60
CA VAL A 36 -0.34 9.46 5.40
C VAL A 36 -0.06 9.82 3.93
N SER A 37 0.90 9.14 3.30
CA SER A 37 1.22 9.34 1.88
C SER A 37 0.02 9.03 0.98
N SER A 38 -0.72 7.96 1.25
CA SER A 38 -1.93 7.60 0.51
C SER A 38 -3.03 8.66 0.63
N VAL A 39 -3.19 9.28 1.80
CA VAL A 39 -4.15 10.37 2.00
C VAL A 39 -3.80 11.58 1.15
N ILE A 40 -2.51 11.95 1.08
CA ILE A 40 -2.04 13.06 0.24
C ILE A 40 -2.31 12.76 -1.24
N ILE A 41 -1.98 11.56 -1.71
CA ILE A 41 -2.22 11.14 -3.09
C ILE A 41 -3.72 11.17 -3.41
N SER A 42 -4.58 10.71 -2.50
CA SER A 42 -6.03 10.76 -2.66
C SER A 42 -6.56 12.19 -2.84
N LEU A 43 -6.04 13.17 -2.09
CA LEU A 43 -6.41 14.57 -2.25
C LEU A 43 -5.99 15.14 -3.61
N VAL A 44 -4.80 14.76 -4.11
CA VAL A 44 -4.33 15.18 -5.43
C VAL A 44 -5.23 14.63 -6.53
N ILE A 45 -5.58 13.34 -6.48
CA ILE A 45 -6.50 12.73 -7.44
C ILE A 45 -7.87 13.42 -7.39
N ALA A 46 -8.40 13.69 -6.20
CA ALA A 46 -9.67 14.41 -6.06
C ALA A 46 -9.64 15.82 -6.67
N ALA A 47 -8.50 16.51 -6.62
CA ALA A 47 -8.33 17.80 -7.29
C ALA A 47 -8.30 17.65 -8.82
N MET A 48 -7.61 16.62 -9.33
CA MET A 48 -7.56 16.31 -10.76
C MET A 48 -8.94 15.93 -11.32
N ASP A 49 -9.72 15.13 -10.61
CA ASP A 49 -11.07 14.74 -11.04
C ASP A 49 -11.99 15.97 -11.17
N LYS A 50 -11.90 16.90 -10.21
CA LYS A 50 -12.69 18.15 -10.24
C LYS A 50 -12.26 19.07 -11.37
N SER A 51 -10.96 19.21 -11.61
CA SER A 51 -10.45 20.09 -12.67
C SER A 51 -10.88 19.59 -14.05
N ILE A 52 -10.73 18.30 -14.32
CA ILE A 52 -11.16 17.70 -15.59
C ILE A 52 -12.67 17.83 -15.77
N SER A 53 -13.46 17.54 -14.74
CA SER A 53 -14.92 17.68 -14.80
C SER A 53 -15.35 19.11 -15.11
N ALA A 54 -14.70 20.11 -14.50
CA ALA A 54 -14.98 21.52 -14.76
C ALA A 54 -14.61 21.95 -16.19
N ILE A 55 -13.46 21.49 -16.69
CA ILE A 55 -13.00 21.78 -18.06
C ILE A 55 -13.97 21.15 -19.07
N LEU A 56 -14.29 19.86 -18.90
CA LEU A 56 -15.21 19.16 -19.79
C LEU A 56 -16.60 19.82 -19.78
N LYS A 57 -17.13 20.15 -18.60
CA LYS A 57 -18.42 20.85 -18.49
C LYS A 57 -18.43 22.17 -19.26
N THR A 58 -17.36 22.95 -19.14
CA THR A 58 -17.24 24.24 -19.85
C THR A 58 -17.20 24.04 -21.37
N ILE A 59 -16.51 23.00 -21.85
CA ILE A 59 -16.45 22.67 -23.28
C ILE A 59 -17.82 22.19 -23.78
N TYR A 60 -18.51 21.34 -23.03
CA TYR A 60 -19.84 20.85 -23.37
C TYR A 60 -20.92 21.94 -23.33
N GLU A 61 -20.80 22.95 -22.47
CA GLU A 61 -21.73 24.09 -22.44
C GLU A 61 -21.42 25.12 -23.55
N ALA A 62 -20.18 25.14 -24.05
CA ALA A 62 -19.75 26.03 -25.13
C ALA A 62 -20.09 25.52 -26.54
N PHE A 63 -20.40 24.23 -26.70
CA PHE A 63 -20.83 23.59 -27.94
C PHE A 63 -22.33 23.28 -27.93
#